data_AF-A0A1C5VC62-F1
#
_entry.id   AF-A0A1C5VC62-F1
#
_cell.length_a   1.000
_cell.length_b   1.000
_cell.length_c   1.000
_cell.angle_alpha   90.00
_cell.angle_beta   90.00
_cell.angle_gamma   90.00
#
_symmetry.space_group_name_H-M   'P 1'
#
loop_
_entity.id
_entity.type
_entity.pdbx_description
1 polymer ?
#
loop_
_entity_poly.entity_id
_entity_poly.type
_entity_poly.pdbx_seq_one_letter_code
_entity_poly.pdbx_strand_id
1 'polypeptide(L)'
;MKQFLFLLLLTMSVSTFAQDDYYIKKAQNYQREAEYYQKKADGYRREAEYYLKKAESYQREAAYYTKRGDIDRSKTQARYAESALDHYKTQLRYAKKLMKKPRCI
;
A
#
# COMPACT_ATOMS: atom_id res chain seq x y z
N MET A 1 33.99 45.39 -21.18
CA MET A 1 33.50 45.24 -19.79
C MET A 1 32.00 44.92 -19.73
N LYS A 2 31.10 45.76 -20.28
CA LYS A 2 29.63 45.55 -20.24
C LYS A 2 29.14 44.25 -20.93
N GLN A 3 29.70 43.86 -22.07
CA GLN A 3 29.31 42.62 -22.78
C GLN A 3 29.73 41.35 -22.04
N PHE A 4 30.91 41.36 -21.40
CA PHE A 4 31.36 40.25 -20.54
C PHE A 4 30.47 40.11 -19.30
N LEU A 5 30.04 41.21 -18.69
CA LEU A 5 29.12 41.19 -17.56
C LEU A 5 27.73 40.62 -17.94
N PHE A 6 27.24 40.94 -19.14
CA PHE A 6 25.98 40.42 -19.68
C PHE A 6 26.03 38.91 -19.97
N LEU A 7 27.12 38.41 -20.55
CA LEU A 7 27.35 36.98 -20.78
C LEU A 7 27.42 36.18 -19.47
N LEU A 8 28.05 36.75 -18.44
CA LEU A 8 28.21 36.10 -17.12
C LEU A 8 26.89 36.06 -16.34
N LEU A 9 26.04 37.09 -16.46
CA LEU A 9 24.67 37.10 -15.92
C LEU A 9 23.73 36.12 -16.65
N LEU A 10 23.91 35.97 -17.97
CA LEU A 10 23.12 35.02 -18.78
C LEU A 10 23.45 33.57 -18.44
N THR A 11 24.72 33.22 -18.19
CA THR A 11 25.10 31.86 -17.81
C THR A 11 24.66 31.50 -16.39
N MET A 12 24.72 32.45 -15.44
CA MET A 12 24.21 32.24 -14.07
C MET A 12 22.69 32.00 -14.04
N SER A 13 21.92 32.74 -14.83
CA SER A 13 20.46 32.59 -14.90
C SER A 13 20.03 31.27 -15.55
N VAL A 14 20.68 30.83 -16.63
CA VAL A 14 20.42 29.50 -17.23
C VAL A 14 20.75 28.35 -16.27
N SER A 15 21.78 28.52 -15.43
CA SER A 15 22.17 27.53 -14.41
C SER A 15 21.08 27.35 -13.34
N THR A 16 20.42 28.44 -12.92
CA THR A 16 19.34 28.39 -11.92
C THR A 16 18.08 27.70 -12.44
N PHE A 17 17.65 28.01 -13.68
CA PHE A 17 16.47 27.37 -14.27
C PHE A 17 16.66 25.87 -14.52
N ALA A 18 17.87 25.44 -14.88
CA ALA A 18 18.19 24.03 -15.07
C ALA A 18 18.25 23.25 -13.74
N GLN A 19 18.71 23.87 -12.65
CA GLN A 19 18.64 23.29 -11.31
C GLN A 19 17.19 23.13 -10.86
N ASP A 20 16.35 24.14 -11.07
CA ASP A 20 14.94 24.10 -10.69
C ASP A 20 14.18 22.97 -11.42
N ASP A 21 14.38 22.81 -12.73
CA ASP A 21 13.78 21.70 -13.49
C ASP A 21 14.23 20.32 -12.98
N TYR A 22 15.51 20.18 -12.61
CA TYR A 22 16.04 18.95 -12.02
C TYR A 22 15.37 18.62 -10.67
N TYR A 23 15.27 19.59 -9.76
CA TYR A 23 14.66 19.37 -8.45
C TYR A 23 13.14 19.16 -8.55
N ILE A 24 12.45 19.86 -9.46
CA ILE A 24 11.02 19.63 -9.75
C ILE A 24 10.79 18.21 -10.25
N LYS A 25 11.57 17.76 -11.24
CA LYS A 25 11.47 16.37 -11.75
C LYS A 25 11.75 15.34 -10.66
N LYS A 26 12.72 15.60 -9.79
CA LYS A 26 13.05 14.73 -8.66
C LYS A 26 11.90 14.64 -7.66
N ALA A 27 11.28 15.76 -7.30
CA ALA A 27 10.11 15.80 -6.42
C ALA A 27 8.91 15.06 -7.03
N GLN A 28 8.64 15.25 -8.33
CA GLN A 28 7.58 14.53 -9.05
C GLN A 28 7.85 13.02 -9.09
N ASN A 29 9.10 12.59 -9.23
CA ASN A 29 9.47 11.17 -9.16
C ASN A 29 9.15 10.57 -7.80
N TYR A 30 9.51 11.25 -6.71
CA TYR A 30 9.20 10.79 -5.36
C TYR A 30 7.70 10.74 -5.09
N GLN A 31 6.94 11.72 -5.58
CA GLN A 31 5.48 11.70 -5.47
C GLN A 31 4.90 10.48 -6.16
N ARG A 32 5.32 10.19 -7.40
CA ARG A 32 4.87 9.00 -8.15
C ARG A 32 5.21 7.70 -7.43
N GLU A 33 6.39 7.62 -6.82
CA GLU A 33 6.81 6.46 -6.05
C GLU A 33 5.97 6.28 -4.77
N ALA A 34 5.69 7.37 -4.05
CA ALA A 34 4.81 7.35 -2.88
C ALA A 34 3.38 6.89 -3.25
N GLU A 35 2.81 7.42 -4.33
CA GLU A 35 1.50 7.03 -4.86
C GLU A 35 1.48 5.54 -5.26
N TYR A 36 2.54 5.03 -5.87
CA TYR A 36 2.67 3.62 -6.22
C TYR A 36 2.57 2.71 -4.97
N TYR A 37 3.35 3.01 -3.92
CA TYR A 37 3.31 2.20 -2.70
C TYR A 37 1.98 2.33 -1.95
N GLN A 38 1.35 3.51 -1.98
CA GLN A 38 0.02 3.72 -1.42
C GLN A 38 -1.02 2.83 -2.12
N LYS A 39 -1.08 2.88 -3.46
CA LYS A 39 -1.99 2.03 -4.25
C LYS A 39 -1.77 0.54 -3.98
N LYS A 40 -0.51 0.13 -3.83
CA LYS A 40 -0.17 -1.27 -3.51
C LYS A 40 -0.61 -1.65 -2.11
N ALA A 41 -0.46 -0.78 -1.12
CA ALA A 41 -0.97 -1.00 0.24
C ALA A 41 -2.50 -1.11 0.25
N ASP A 42 -3.19 -0.27 -0.51
CA ASP A 42 -4.65 -0.32 -0.65
C ASP A 42 -5.13 -1.61 -1.33
N GLY A 43 -4.36 -2.14 -2.28
CA GLY A 43 -4.57 -3.47 -2.84
C GLY A 43 -4.62 -4.55 -1.76
N TYR A 44 -3.60 -4.60 -0.89
CA TYR A 44 -3.56 -5.55 0.23
C TYR A 44 -4.69 -5.33 1.24
N ARG A 45 -5.10 -4.08 1.49
CA ARG A 45 -6.26 -3.81 2.37
C ARG A 45 -7.55 -4.40 1.81
N ARG A 46 -7.80 -4.26 0.50
CA ARG A 46 -8.96 -4.87 -0.17
C ARG A 46 -8.93 -6.40 -0.11
N GLU A 47 -7.76 -7.00 -0.31
CA GLU A 47 -7.59 -8.45 -0.14
C GLU A 47 -7.85 -8.89 1.30
N ALA A 48 -7.40 -8.10 2.29
CA ALA A 48 -7.69 -8.36 3.69
C ALA A 48 -9.21 -8.36 3.94
N GLU A 49 -9.93 -7.34 3.49
CA GLU A 49 -11.40 -7.25 3.63
C GLU A 49 -12.12 -8.44 2.99
N TYR A 50 -11.63 -8.94 1.85
CA TYR A 50 -12.16 -10.16 1.23
C TYR A 50 -12.02 -11.39 2.15
N TYR A 51 -10.83 -11.60 2.72
CA TYR A 51 -10.60 -12.72 3.63
C TYR A 51 -11.38 -12.58 4.94
N LEU A 52 -11.58 -11.35 5.43
CA LEU A 52 -12.43 -11.10 6.60
C LEU A 52 -13.88 -11.55 6.35
N LYS A 53 -14.47 -11.13 5.22
CA LYS A 53 -15.83 -11.57 4.83
C LYS A 53 -15.92 -13.09 4.67
N LYS A 54 -14.86 -13.72 4.14
CA LYS A 54 -14.78 -15.17 4.00
C LYS A 54 -14.76 -15.86 5.38
N ALA A 55 -14.00 -15.35 6.32
CA ALA A 55 -13.97 -15.84 7.70
C ALA A 55 -15.34 -15.73 8.37
N GLU A 56 -16.02 -14.58 8.22
CA GLU A 56 -17.38 -14.38 8.75
C GLU A 56 -18.39 -15.37 8.15
N SER A 57 -18.28 -15.70 6.86
CA SER A 57 -19.12 -16.73 6.23
C SER A 57 -18.91 -18.09 6.89
N TYR A 58 -17.65 -18.51 7.05
CA TYR A 58 -17.33 -19.79 7.68
C TYR A 58 -17.74 -19.83 9.15
N GLN A 59 -17.64 -18.72 9.89
CA GLN A 59 -18.16 -18.65 11.27
C GLN A 59 -19.67 -18.84 11.32
N ARG A 60 -20.42 -18.24 10.38
CA ARG A 60 -21.87 -18.45 10.28
C ARG A 60 -22.21 -19.89 9.96
N GLU A 61 -21.46 -20.54 9.06
CA GLU A 61 -21.63 -21.96 8.75
C GLU A 61 -21.30 -22.86 9.95
N ALA A 62 -20.23 -22.56 10.70
CA ALA A 62 -19.89 -23.28 11.92
C ALA A 62 -21.01 -23.19 12.96
N ALA A 63 -21.56 -21.99 13.17
CA ALA A 63 -22.70 -21.79 14.06
C ALA A 63 -23.95 -22.53 13.56
N TYR A 64 -24.19 -22.56 12.24
CA TYR A 64 -25.29 -23.30 11.63
C TYR A 64 -25.19 -24.81 11.91
N TYR A 65 -24.03 -25.42 11.67
CA TYR A 65 -23.84 -26.85 11.91
C TYR A 65 -23.87 -27.21 13.39
N THR A 66 -23.34 -26.33 14.26
CA THR A 66 -23.45 -26.48 15.72
C THR A 66 -24.91 -26.58 16.16
N LYS A 67 -25.79 -25.69 15.66
CA LYS A 67 -27.23 -25.71 15.98
C LYS A 67 -27.93 -26.99 15.52
N ARG A 68 -27.40 -27.68 14.52
CA ARG A 68 -27.94 -28.95 13.99
C ARG A 68 -27.33 -30.19 14.63
N GLY A 69 -26.40 -30.03 15.58
CA GLY A 69 -25.69 -31.15 16.21
C GLY A 69 -24.58 -31.76 15.36
N ASP A 70 -24.27 -31.19 14.19
CA ASP A 70 -23.17 -31.65 13.34
C ASP A 70 -21.86 -30.97 13.75
N ILE A 71 -21.27 -31.52 14.82
CA ILE A 71 -20.08 -30.92 15.45
C ILE A 71 -18.83 -31.05 14.56
N ASP A 72 -18.72 -32.11 13.76
CA ASP A 72 -17.54 -32.31 12.90
C ASP A 72 -17.51 -31.33 11.74
N ARG A 73 -18.66 -31.08 11.09
CA ARG A 73 -18.76 -30.01 10.09
C ARG A 73 -18.57 -28.64 10.73
N SER A 74 -19.14 -28.41 11.91
CA SER A 74 -18.92 -27.16 12.65
C SER A 74 -17.43 -26.87 12.87
N LYS A 75 -16.68 -27.85 13.39
CA LYS A 75 -15.22 -27.74 13.60
C LYS A 75 -14.47 -27.48 12.29
N THR A 76 -14.86 -28.16 11.21
CA THR A 76 -14.23 -27.95 9.90
C THR A 76 -14.42 -26.51 9.41
N GLN A 77 -15.63 -25.98 9.53
CA GLN A 77 -15.93 -24.59 9.17
C GLN A 77 -15.21 -23.59 10.08
N ALA A 78 -15.10 -23.86 11.38
CA ALA A 78 -14.33 -23.03 12.30
C ALA A 78 -12.84 -22.95 11.90
N ARG A 79 -12.23 -24.07 11.48
CA ARG A 79 -10.83 -24.06 10.97
C ARG A 79 -10.68 -23.27 9.68
N TYR A 80 -11.66 -23.31 8.79
CA TYR A 80 -11.65 -22.49 7.57
C TYR A 80 -11.78 -21.00 7.89
N ALA A 81 -12.58 -20.64 8.89
CA ALA A 81 -12.65 -19.27 9.38
C ALA A 81 -11.29 -18.80 9.92
N GLU A 82 -10.63 -19.62 10.74
CA GLU A 82 -9.30 -19.33 11.28
C GLU A 82 -8.26 -19.14 10.17
N SER A 83 -8.22 -20.07 9.21
CA SER A 83 -7.31 -19.97 8.05
C SER A 83 -7.54 -18.69 7.24
N ALA A 84 -8.81 -18.30 7.03
CA ALA A 84 -9.14 -17.05 6.37
C ALA A 84 -8.69 -15.82 7.19
N LEU A 85 -8.81 -15.84 8.52
CA LEU A 85 -8.31 -14.77 9.40
C LEU A 85 -6.79 -14.65 9.35
N ASP A 86 -6.06 -15.75 9.19
CA ASP A 86 -4.60 -15.70 9.06
C ASP A 86 -4.14 -15.11 7.72
N HIS A 87 -4.88 -15.39 6.64
CA HIS A 87 -4.70 -14.66 5.39
C HIS A 87 -5.01 -13.16 5.55
N TYR A 88 -6.13 -12.80 6.19
CA TYR A 88 -6.47 -11.41 6.50
C TYR A 88 -5.34 -10.68 7.24
N LYS A 89 -4.81 -11.27 8.32
CA LYS A 89 -3.68 -10.71 9.09
C LYS A 89 -2.43 -10.54 8.22
N THR A 90 -2.15 -11.52 7.36
CA THR A 90 -1.02 -11.47 6.44
C THR A 90 -1.13 -10.31 5.45
N GLN A 91 -2.30 -10.08 4.88
CA GLN A 91 -2.52 -8.97 3.97
C GLN A 91 -2.39 -7.62 4.67
N LEU A 92 -2.93 -7.47 5.88
CA LEU A 92 -2.72 -6.25 6.68
C LEU A 92 -1.24 -6.01 7.00
N ARG A 93 -0.47 -7.07 7.27
CA ARG A 93 0.98 -6.95 7.51
C ARG A 93 1.69 -6.42 6.26
N TYR A 94 1.35 -6.87 5.07
CA TYR A 94 1.92 -6.37 3.82
C TYR A 94 1.52 -4.93 3.53
N ALA A 95 0.25 -4.57 3.70
CA ALA A 95 -0.21 -3.19 3.61
C ALA A 95 0.61 -2.27 4.54
N LYS A 96 0.74 -2.65 5.82
CA LYS A 96 1.51 -1.89 6.82
C LYS A 96 2.99 -1.77 6.47
N LYS A 97 3.60 -2.82 5.93
CA LYS A 97 5.01 -2.82 5.49
C LYS A 97 5.22 -1.81 4.36
N LEU A 98 4.30 -1.75 3.40
CA LEU A 98 4.39 -0.81 2.28
C LEU A 98 4.16 0.63 2.71
N MET A 99 3.25 0.90 3.64
CA MET A 99 3.05 2.26 4.20
C MET A 99 4.23 2.77 5.05
N LYS A 100 5.16 1.89 5.44
CA LYS A 100 6.40 2.29 6.12
C LYS A 100 7.52 2.65 5.14
N LYS A 101 7.51 2.07 3.93
CA LYS A 101 8.56 2.26 2.92
C LYS A 101 8.70 3.71 2.40
N PRO A 102 7.62 4.46 2.09
CA PRO A 102 7.75 5.85 1.62
C PRO A 102 8.17 6.84 2.72
N ARG A 103 8.28 6.40 3.99
CA ARG A 103 8.76 7.24 5.11
C ARG A 103 10.28 7.20 5.31
N CYS A 104 11.00 6.32 4.61
CA CYS A 104 12.43 6.08 4.82
C CYS A 104 13.32 6.69 3.72
N ILE A 105 12.85 7.71 2.99
CA ILE A 105 13.58 8.39 1.92
C ILE A 105 13.80 9.85 2.27
#